data_AF-A0A0S4IYM1-F1
#
_entry.id   AF-A0A0S4IYM1-F1
#
_cell.length_a   1.000
_cell.length_b   1.000
_cell.length_c   1.000
_cell.angle_alpha   90.00
_cell.angle_beta   90.00
_cell.angle_gamma   90.00
#
_symmetry.space_group_name_H-M   'P 1'
#
loop_
_entity.id
_entity.type
_entity.pdbx_description
1 polymer ?
#
loop_
_entity_poly.entity_id
_entity_poly.type
_entity_poly.pdbx_seq_one_letter_code
_entity_poly.pdbx_strand_id
1 'polypeptide(L)'
;MCTNESVIASALNEHRDFDLFRVVRASKQFISSTSLNTEYVRFFLSSLDGYRPRDQDGRIRCATVLENPASPLFPNVHTVFVECTLLHLGQPLGPAVMSSHSFTSSHLFRECITFPTKYNELPLDSYIACTVHSALGVVGTVCFYPFTSRGELKTGSRRYALHMGKQGPHRTADDDVHGGARGDAGHSSSVDQLAATELDEVWELAAREKAHGRIADVPWLDALATAKIYQLSEARRKAAGDRSASYSFSTSTSAPSQVFLSLELPTTSNALPVFFTSIPTYHDCDAWAYDAAPSCVNPVYDLERGMENVCEVKASTLARSMYLMADVDVQPGFREKKQIAQIIRRPLIQVEPIKVDDAALLWRFRQSLVKDAKAFLPFMSCVDWSNRGERTEAERLMALWKPIETADALVCLAYMFRGTYSIRRYAVDRLNREPVHVLHPLVLQLVQGARYDTQGELFTFLCNKAVLSWKFACHVFWFMSVEVDVEKANSSAAPGSPTGGNPCSAFTTMRKQYVEFLKSNKPAFLEKIESQQRL
;
A
#
# COMPACT_ATOMS: atom_id res chain seq x y z
N MET A 1 22.13 -4.08 -8.90
CA MET A 1 22.52 -2.68 -9.16
C MET A 1 22.63 -1.97 -7.81
N CYS A 2 23.75 -1.34 -7.46
CA CYS A 2 23.74 -0.40 -6.32
C CYS A 2 23.03 0.87 -6.80
N THR A 3 21.79 1.07 -6.36
CA THR A 3 20.95 2.19 -6.77
C THR A 3 21.19 3.38 -5.85
N ASN A 4 21.55 4.52 -6.44
CA ASN A 4 21.63 5.78 -5.72
C ASN A 4 20.21 6.36 -5.68
N GLU A 5 19.54 6.35 -4.53
CA GLU A 5 18.24 7.03 -4.35
C GLU A 5 18.27 8.49 -4.84
N SER A 6 19.45 9.13 -4.79
CA SER A 6 19.69 10.47 -5.34
C SER A 6 19.47 10.57 -6.85
N VAL A 7 19.72 9.52 -7.62
CA VAL A 7 19.52 9.50 -9.09
C VAL A 7 18.03 9.41 -9.42
N ILE A 8 17.29 8.60 -8.67
CA ILE A 8 15.83 8.48 -8.81
C ILE A 8 15.16 9.78 -8.35
N ALA A 9 15.62 10.35 -7.22
CA ALA A 9 15.16 11.64 -6.75
C ALA A 9 15.44 12.75 -7.77
N SER A 10 16.63 12.78 -8.38
CA SER A 10 16.98 13.74 -9.43
C SER A 10 16.09 13.60 -10.67
N ALA A 11 15.86 12.37 -11.14
CA ALA A 11 14.97 12.11 -12.28
C ALA A 11 13.51 12.50 -11.98
N LEU A 12 13.03 12.21 -10.78
CA LEU A 12 11.72 12.67 -10.32
C LEU A 12 11.65 14.20 -10.22
N ASN A 13 12.75 14.86 -9.86
CA ASN A 13 12.85 16.32 -9.74
C ASN A 13 12.80 17.03 -11.10
N GLU A 14 13.36 16.41 -12.15
CA GLU A 14 13.31 16.92 -13.53
C GLU A 14 11.88 16.94 -14.10
N HIS A 15 11.00 16.07 -13.59
CA HIS A 15 9.60 15.96 -14.02
C HIS A 15 8.58 16.54 -13.03
N ARG A 16 9.03 17.19 -11.94
CA ARG A 16 8.17 17.90 -10.99
C ARG A 16 8.17 19.39 -11.32
N ASP A 17 7.00 19.94 -11.66
CA ASP A 17 6.82 21.39 -11.73
C ASP A 17 6.81 21.95 -10.31
N PHE A 18 7.82 22.77 -9.98
CA PHE A 18 7.87 23.50 -8.71
C PHE A 18 7.15 24.84 -8.86
N ASP A 19 6.25 25.15 -7.95
CA ASP A 19 5.74 26.52 -7.79
C ASP A 19 6.83 27.42 -7.16
N LEU A 20 6.66 28.75 -7.18
CA LEU A 20 7.62 29.74 -6.65
C LEU A 20 8.03 29.47 -5.18
N PHE A 21 7.25 28.65 -4.47
CA PHE A 21 7.43 28.22 -3.08
C PHE A 21 7.88 26.75 -2.91
N ARG A 22 8.35 26.08 -3.96
CA ARG A 22 8.81 24.67 -3.94
C ARG A 22 7.77 23.64 -3.44
N VAL A 23 6.48 23.93 -3.61
CA VAL A 23 5.41 22.96 -3.35
C VAL A 23 5.33 21.97 -4.51
N VAL A 24 5.43 20.67 -4.22
CA VAL A 24 5.36 19.59 -5.22
C VAL A 24 3.89 19.41 -5.63
N ARG A 25 3.53 19.80 -6.85
CA ARG A 25 2.23 19.42 -7.43
C ARG A 25 2.29 17.96 -7.89
N ALA A 26 1.15 17.26 -7.83
CA ALA A 26 0.98 15.98 -8.54
C ALA A 26 1.30 16.21 -10.02
N SER A 27 2.36 15.59 -10.52
CA SER A 27 2.81 15.86 -11.89
C SER A 27 1.78 15.26 -12.86
N LYS A 28 1.44 16.00 -13.91
CA LYS A 28 0.67 15.49 -15.06
C LYS A 28 1.55 14.70 -16.04
N GLN A 29 2.83 14.49 -15.69
CA GLN A 29 3.89 14.08 -16.61
C GLN A 29 4.42 12.66 -16.35
N PHE A 30 4.14 12.06 -15.18
CA PHE A 30 4.52 10.68 -14.89
C PHE A 30 3.53 10.00 -13.92
N ILE A 31 3.53 8.67 -13.90
CA ILE A 31 2.72 7.85 -12.99
C ILE A 31 3.64 7.26 -11.91
N SER A 32 3.22 7.30 -10.65
CA SER A 32 3.96 6.66 -9.55
C SER A 32 3.61 5.18 -9.45
N SER A 33 4.59 4.33 -9.12
CA SER A 33 4.37 2.91 -8.84
C SER A 33 3.38 2.67 -7.69
N THR A 34 3.24 3.60 -6.73
CA THR A 34 2.25 3.49 -5.64
C THR A 34 0.82 3.73 -6.12
N SER A 35 0.65 4.50 -7.20
CA SER A 35 -0.66 4.73 -7.84
C SER A 35 -1.17 3.50 -8.60
N LEU A 36 -0.30 2.54 -8.94
CA LEU A 36 -0.63 1.28 -9.61
C LEU A 36 -1.05 0.18 -8.59
N ASN A 37 -1.96 0.50 -7.68
CA ASN A 37 -2.36 -0.40 -6.58
C ASN A 37 -3.19 -1.64 -7.04
N THR A 38 -3.69 -1.62 -8.27
CA THR A 38 -4.54 -2.69 -8.83
C THR A 38 -3.84 -3.52 -9.90
N GLU A 39 -2.66 -3.12 -10.36
CA GLU A 39 -1.99 -3.76 -11.48
C GLU A 39 -0.95 -4.78 -11.02
N TYR A 40 -1.13 -6.03 -11.46
CA TYR A 40 -0.18 -7.11 -11.27
C TYR A 40 0.98 -7.02 -12.26
N VAL A 41 2.17 -7.45 -11.83
CA VAL A 41 3.33 -7.55 -12.70
C VAL A 41 3.04 -8.57 -13.79
N ARG A 42 2.99 -8.10 -15.04
CA ARG A 42 2.70 -8.92 -16.21
C ARG A 42 3.63 -8.59 -17.36
N PHE A 43 3.91 -9.56 -18.22
CA PHE A 43 4.58 -9.35 -19.49
C PHE A 43 4.11 -10.38 -20.52
N PHE A 44 4.21 -10.02 -21.79
CA PHE A 44 3.79 -10.87 -22.90
C PHE A 44 4.99 -11.60 -23.51
N LEU A 45 4.95 -12.92 -23.53
CA LEU A 45 5.99 -13.77 -24.10
C LEU A 45 5.68 -14.01 -25.59
N SER A 46 6.55 -13.56 -26.49
CA SER A 46 6.25 -13.57 -27.93
C SER A 46 6.84 -14.78 -28.66
N SER A 47 8.17 -14.90 -28.74
CA SER A 47 8.85 -15.99 -29.46
C SER A 47 10.24 -16.32 -28.95
N LEU A 48 10.70 -17.54 -29.25
CA LEU A 48 12.08 -17.98 -29.07
C LEU A 48 12.76 -18.14 -30.43
N ASP A 49 13.75 -17.30 -30.72
CA ASP A 49 14.46 -17.28 -32.00
C ASP A 49 15.83 -17.96 -31.89
N GLY A 50 16.22 -18.69 -32.94
CA GLY A 50 17.57 -19.28 -33.05
C GLY A 50 17.76 -20.62 -32.35
N TYR A 51 16.72 -21.17 -31.69
CA TYR A 51 16.76 -22.51 -31.13
C TYR A 51 16.69 -23.57 -32.25
N ARG A 52 17.68 -24.47 -32.29
CA ARG A 52 17.65 -25.67 -33.13
C ARG A 52 17.80 -26.89 -32.22
N PRO A 53 16.91 -27.90 -32.32
CA PRO A 53 17.00 -29.10 -31.51
C PRO A 53 18.32 -29.82 -31.78
N ARG A 54 19.02 -30.19 -30.70
CA ARG A 54 20.24 -31.00 -30.73
C ARG A 54 19.92 -32.39 -30.18
N ASP A 55 20.52 -33.42 -30.77
CA ASP A 55 20.45 -34.79 -30.25
C ASP A 55 21.32 -34.96 -28.99
N GLN A 56 21.19 -36.11 -28.31
CA GLN A 56 22.01 -36.50 -27.15
C GLN A 56 23.53 -36.45 -27.43
N ASP A 57 23.94 -36.52 -28.70
CA ASP A 57 25.33 -36.43 -29.18
C ASP A 57 25.77 -35.01 -29.59
N GLY A 58 24.95 -33.97 -29.33
CA GLY A 58 25.31 -32.57 -29.58
C GLY A 58 25.30 -32.10 -31.05
N ARG A 59 24.85 -32.94 -31.99
CA ARG A 59 24.72 -32.58 -33.41
C ARG A 59 23.45 -31.77 -33.68
N ILE A 60 23.57 -30.74 -34.52
CA ILE A 60 22.45 -29.90 -35.00
C ILE A 60 21.66 -30.70 -36.03
N ARG A 61 20.37 -31.00 -35.77
CA ARG A 61 19.49 -31.58 -36.79
C ARG A 61 19.00 -30.47 -37.72
N CYS A 62 19.59 -30.38 -38.91
CA CYS A 62 19.02 -29.57 -39.99
C CYS A 62 17.71 -30.23 -40.46
N ALA A 63 16.63 -29.46 -40.47
CA ALA A 63 15.37 -29.87 -41.05
C ALA A 63 15.49 -29.90 -42.59
N THR A 64 16.07 -30.96 -43.13
CA THR A 64 15.90 -31.34 -44.54
C THR A 64 15.18 -32.68 -44.57
N VAL A 65 14.00 -32.65 -45.17
CA VAL A 65 13.06 -33.75 -45.39
C VAL A 65 13.75 -34.92 -46.10
N LEU A 66 13.58 -36.15 -45.61
CA LEU A 66 13.06 -37.33 -46.33
C LEU A 66 13.29 -38.64 -45.54
N GLU A 67 12.19 -39.38 -45.38
CA GLU A 67 12.06 -40.85 -45.31
C GLU A 67 12.73 -41.65 -44.18
N ASN A 68 11.91 -42.06 -43.21
CA ASN A 68 11.94 -43.43 -42.69
C ASN A 68 10.56 -43.81 -42.10
N PRO A 69 9.75 -44.66 -42.78
CA PRO A 69 8.41 -45.04 -42.31
C PRO A 69 8.42 -46.27 -41.37
N ALA A 70 9.47 -46.46 -40.56
CA ALA A 70 9.70 -47.72 -39.83
C ALA A 70 9.75 -47.58 -38.29
N SER A 71 9.00 -46.65 -37.69
CA SER A 71 8.83 -46.62 -36.22
C SER A 71 7.45 -46.07 -35.83
N PRO A 72 6.55 -46.89 -35.24
CA PRO A 72 5.18 -46.50 -34.92
C PRO A 72 5.05 -45.99 -33.48
N LEU A 73 5.90 -45.04 -33.05
CA LEU A 73 5.77 -44.39 -31.75
C LEU A 73 6.18 -42.92 -31.88
N PHE A 74 5.19 -42.10 -32.23
CA PHE A 74 5.14 -40.63 -32.19
C PHE A 74 6.23 -39.87 -32.98
N PRO A 75 5.87 -38.92 -33.86
CA PRO A 75 6.87 -38.00 -34.43
C PRO A 75 7.58 -37.28 -33.27
N ASN A 76 8.91 -37.23 -33.28
CA ASN A 76 9.74 -36.56 -32.28
C ASN A 76 9.45 -35.04 -32.25
N VAL A 77 8.40 -34.62 -31.54
CA VAL A 77 8.04 -33.21 -31.36
C VAL A 77 8.80 -32.68 -30.15
N HIS A 78 9.84 -31.87 -30.40
CA HIS A 78 10.59 -31.20 -29.34
C HIS A 78 9.74 -30.07 -28.74
N THR A 79 9.26 -30.29 -27.51
CA THR A 79 8.53 -29.26 -26.75
C THR A 79 9.51 -28.35 -26.01
N VAL A 80 9.16 -27.06 -25.97
CA VAL A 80 9.90 -26.05 -25.20
C VAL A 80 8.90 -25.23 -24.40
N PHE A 81 9.20 -25.01 -23.12
CA PHE A 81 8.45 -24.11 -22.24
C PHE A 81 9.41 -23.19 -21.48
N VAL A 82 8.90 -22.08 -20.97
CA VAL A 82 9.64 -21.06 -20.23
C VAL A 82 9.08 -21.01 -18.83
N GLU A 83 9.94 -21.23 -17.85
CA GLU A 83 9.63 -21.01 -16.45
C GLU A 83 10.14 -19.61 -16.05
N CYS A 84 9.24 -18.80 -15.50
CA CYS A 84 9.52 -17.41 -15.13
C CYS A 84 9.39 -17.27 -13.61
N THR A 85 10.44 -16.78 -12.96
CA THR A 85 10.50 -16.57 -11.51
C THR A 85 10.82 -15.12 -11.21
N LEU A 86 10.06 -14.52 -10.29
CA LEU A 86 10.33 -13.17 -9.79
C LEU A 86 11.20 -13.27 -8.54
N LEU A 87 12.40 -12.70 -8.58
CA LEU A 87 13.38 -12.78 -7.49
C LEU A 87 13.75 -11.40 -6.94
N HIS A 88 14.07 -11.35 -5.66
CA HIS A 88 14.68 -10.22 -4.97
C HIS A 88 15.83 -10.73 -4.11
N LEU A 89 17.04 -10.16 -4.28
CA LEU A 89 18.25 -10.60 -3.57
C LEU A 89 18.50 -12.12 -3.65
N GLY A 90 18.15 -12.74 -4.79
CA GLY A 90 18.29 -14.18 -5.02
C GLY A 90 17.19 -15.05 -4.39
N GLN A 91 16.21 -14.47 -3.70
CA GLN A 91 15.05 -15.18 -3.13
C GLN A 91 13.80 -14.97 -4.00
N PRO A 92 12.99 -16.02 -4.26
CA PRO A 92 11.75 -15.86 -5.00
C PRO A 92 10.71 -15.09 -4.19
N LEU A 93 10.14 -14.03 -4.77
CA LEU A 93 9.05 -13.24 -4.17
C LEU A 93 7.69 -13.93 -4.28
N GLY A 94 7.56 -14.91 -5.16
CA GLY A 94 6.33 -15.64 -5.40
C GLY A 94 6.59 -16.97 -6.14
N PRO A 95 5.52 -17.73 -6.46
CA PRO A 95 5.65 -18.97 -7.20
C PRO A 95 6.20 -18.76 -8.61
N ALA A 96 6.92 -19.75 -9.11
CA ALA A 96 7.33 -19.81 -10.51
C ALA A 96 6.08 -19.94 -11.41
N VAL A 97 6.02 -19.14 -12.47
CA VAL A 97 4.95 -19.21 -13.47
C VAL A 97 5.50 -19.83 -14.74
N MET A 98 4.84 -20.86 -15.26
CA MET A 98 5.29 -21.58 -16.45
C MET A 98 4.46 -21.19 -17.67
N SER A 99 5.12 -21.14 -18.83
CA SER A 99 4.48 -21.00 -20.12
C SER A 99 3.76 -22.26 -20.55
N SER A 100 2.87 -22.10 -21.53
CA SER A 100 2.42 -23.21 -22.37
C SER A 100 3.60 -23.82 -23.15
N HIS A 101 3.48 -25.11 -23.48
CA HIS A 101 4.48 -25.80 -24.30
C HIS A 101 4.34 -25.37 -25.76
N SER A 102 5.43 -24.93 -26.38
CA SER A 102 5.51 -24.68 -27.82
C SER A 102 5.90 -25.95 -28.56
N PHE A 103 5.23 -26.21 -29.69
CA PHE A 103 5.41 -27.43 -30.51
C PHE A 103 5.93 -27.13 -31.94
N THR A 104 6.11 -25.85 -32.29
CA THR A 104 6.40 -25.39 -33.66
C THR A 104 7.88 -25.04 -33.86
N SER A 105 8.40 -25.17 -35.08
CA SER A 105 9.79 -24.82 -35.46
C SER A 105 10.18 -23.36 -35.23
N SER A 106 9.21 -22.46 -35.08
CA SER A 106 9.38 -21.04 -34.75
C SER A 106 9.15 -20.70 -33.27
N HIS A 107 8.86 -21.71 -32.43
CA HIS A 107 8.65 -21.59 -30.98
C HIS A 107 7.91 -20.30 -30.55
N LEU A 108 6.67 -20.15 -31.04
CA LEU A 108 5.78 -19.05 -30.68
C LEU A 108 5.03 -19.40 -29.39
N PHE A 109 5.04 -18.47 -28.42
CA PHE A 109 4.31 -18.61 -27.16
C PHE A 109 3.03 -17.76 -27.17
N ARG A 110 3.16 -16.47 -27.51
CA ARG A 110 2.06 -15.49 -27.61
C ARG A 110 1.11 -15.51 -26.41
N GLU A 111 1.66 -15.49 -25.22
CA GLU A 111 0.92 -15.61 -23.96
C GLU A 111 1.32 -14.51 -22.98
N CYS A 112 0.40 -14.17 -22.08
CA CYS A 112 0.64 -13.19 -21.03
C CYS A 112 0.97 -13.91 -19.72
N ILE A 113 2.19 -13.74 -19.23
CA ILE A 113 2.62 -14.22 -17.91
C ILE A 113 2.27 -13.16 -16.88
N THR A 114 1.53 -13.55 -15.84
CA THR A 114 1.11 -12.66 -14.74
C THR A 114 1.57 -13.23 -13.41
N PHE A 115 2.27 -12.43 -12.61
CA PHE A 115 2.67 -12.80 -11.26
C PHE A 115 1.61 -12.36 -10.24
N PRO A 116 1.46 -13.08 -9.10
CA PRO A 116 0.56 -12.69 -8.02
C PRO A 116 1.09 -11.51 -7.18
N THR A 117 2.06 -10.75 -7.69
CA THR A 117 2.69 -9.59 -7.03
C THR A 117 2.32 -8.33 -7.79
N LYS A 118 1.97 -7.26 -7.07
CA LYS A 118 1.61 -5.96 -7.64
C LYS A 118 2.84 -5.08 -7.91
N TYR A 119 2.70 -4.09 -8.78
CA TYR A 119 3.78 -3.14 -9.06
C TYR A 119 4.15 -2.24 -7.86
N ASN A 120 3.23 -1.99 -6.93
CA ASN A 120 3.48 -1.21 -5.71
C ASN A 120 4.28 -1.97 -4.63
N GLU A 121 4.21 -3.31 -4.66
CA GLU A 121 4.89 -4.21 -3.73
C GLU A 121 6.29 -4.62 -4.24
N LEU A 122 6.63 -4.23 -5.48
CA LEU A 122 7.83 -4.67 -6.16
C LEU A 122 9.04 -3.81 -5.74
N PRO A 123 10.07 -4.38 -5.09
CA PRO A 123 11.28 -3.64 -4.76
C PRO A 123 12.08 -3.33 -6.02
N LEU A 124 12.85 -2.24 -6.00
CA LEU A 124 13.65 -1.79 -7.14
C LEU A 124 14.71 -2.82 -7.60
N ASP A 125 15.29 -3.56 -6.64
CA ASP A 125 16.31 -4.59 -6.91
C ASP A 125 15.70 -5.94 -7.31
N SER A 126 14.38 -6.01 -7.54
CA SER A 126 13.76 -7.23 -8.06
C SER A 126 14.14 -7.45 -9.53
N TYR A 127 14.33 -8.71 -9.91
CA TYR A 127 14.57 -9.10 -11.30
C TYR A 127 13.75 -10.35 -11.64
N ILE A 128 13.41 -10.49 -12.91
CA ILE A 128 12.70 -11.65 -13.43
C ILE A 128 13.73 -12.56 -14.09
N ALA A 129 13.77 -13.82 -13.65
CA ALA A 129 14.56 -14.86 -14.28
C ALA A 129 13.65 -15.78 -15.11
N CYS A 130 13.89 -15.84 -16.41
CA CYS A 130 13.22 -16.76 -17.33
C CYS A 130 14.19 -17.88 -17.72
N THR A 131 13.85 -19.11 -17.35
CA THR A 131 14.58 -20.33 -17.69
C THR A 131 13.82 -21.09 -18.76
N VAL A 132 14.45 -21.30 -19.91
CA VAL A 132 13.87 -22.04 -21.03
C VAL A 132 14.23 -23.51 -20.90
N HIS A 133 13.22 -24.36 -20.87
CA HIS A 133 13.33 -25.81 -20.71
C HIS A 133 12.89 -26.53 -21.97
N SER A 134 13.62 -27.56 -22.36
CA SER A 134 13.22 -28.52 -23.39
C SER A 134 13.15 -29.93 -22.80
N ALA A 135 12.58 -30.89 -23.54
CA ALA A 135 12.50 -32.30 -23.14
C ALA A 135 13.86 -32.94 -22.78
N LEU A 136 14.98 -32.34 -23.21
CA LEU A 136 16.35 -32.81 -22.97
C LEU A 136 17.07 -32.04 -21.84
N GLY A 137 16.45 -31.01 -21.25
CA GLY A 137 17.03 -30.20 -20.17
C GLY A 137 16.94 -28.69 -20.40
N VAL A 138 17.68 -27.93 -19.59
CA VAL A 138 17.70 -26.45 -19.64
C VAL A 138 18.44 -25.98 -20.88
N VAL A 139 17.73 -25.22 -21.72
CA VAL A 139 18.26 -24.58 -22.93
C VAL A 139 19.03 -23.32 -22.56
N GLY A 140 18.57 -22.56 -21.58
CA GLY A 140 19.28 -21.36 -21.13
C GLY A 140 18.46 -20.51 -20.18
N THR A 141 19.12 -19.52 -19.58
CA THR A 141 18.50 -18.60 -18.63
C THR A 141 18.75 -17.16 -19.07
N VAL A 142 17.74 -16.32 -18.85
CA VAL A 142 17.83 -14.87 -18.99
C VAL A 142 17.29 -14.22 -17.71
N CYS A 143 18.01 -13.21 -17.22
CA CYS A 143 17.58 -12.38 -16.09
C CYS A 143 17.51 -10.92 -16.54
N PHE A 144 16.42 -10.23 -16.24
CA PHE A 144 16.26 -8.80 -16.52
C PHE A 144 15.54 -8.07 -15.38
N TYR A 145 15.88 -6.79 -15.19
CA TYR A 145 15.21 -5.93 -14.21
C TYR A 145 13.94 -5.30 -14.81
N PRO A 146 12.79 -5.31 -14.12
CA PRO A 146 11.60 -4.59 -14.53
C PRO A 146 11.79 -3.07 -14.54
N PHE A 147 12.56 -2.53 -13.60
CA PHE A 147 12.90 -1.12 -13.52
C PHE A 147 14.27 -0.82 -14.15
N THR A 148 14.43 0.39 -14.66
CA THR A 148 15.73 0.94 -15.09
C THR A 148 16.53 1.44 -13.90
N SER A 149 17.81 1.75 -14.10
CA SER A 149 18.67 2.39 -13.09
C SER A 149 18.16 3.76 -12.62
N ARG A 150 17.29 4.41 -13.41
CA ARG A 150 16.60 5.66 -13.06
C ARG A 150 15.29 5.46 -12.32
N GLY A 151 14.90 4.21 -12.05
CA GLY A 151 13.62 3.87 -11.41
C GLY A 151 12.42 3.89 -12.36
N GLU A 152 12.60 4.09 -13.67
CA GLU A 152 11.51 4.02 -14.65
C GLU A 152 11.18 2.55 -14.98
N LEU A 153 9.90 2.19 -15.01
CA LEU A 153 9.44 0.87 -15.45
C LEU A 153 9.73 0.68 -16.94
N LYS A 154 10.41 -0.41 -17.28
CA LYS A 154 10.68 -0.76 -18.67
C LYS A 154 9.37 -1.12 -19.39
N THR A 155 9.13 -0.51 -20.53
CA THR A 155 7.96 -0.79 -21.39
C THR A 155 8.40 -1.24 -22.79
N GLY A 156 7.46 -1.81 -23.57
CA GLY A 156 7.65 -2.12 -24.99
C GLY A 156 8.32 -3.47 -25.28
N SER A 157 8.55 -3.72 -26.58
CA SER A 157 9.15 -4.96 -27.08
C SER A 157 10.65 -5.03 -26.81
N ARG A 158 11.12 -6.16 -26.27
CA ARG A 158 12.51 -6.42 -25.90
C ARG A 158 12.95 -7.82 -26.32
N ARG A 159 14.20 -7.92 -26.74
CA ARG A 159 14.84 -9.16 -27.16
C ARG A 159 16.08 -9.41 -26.31
N TYR A 160 16.09 -10.51 -25.58
CA TYR A 160 17.20 -10.89 -24.71
C TYR A 160 17.92 -12.13 -25.21
N ALA A 161 19.26 -12.14 -25.14
CA ALA A 161 20.04 -13.33 -25.44
C ALA A 161 20.00 -14.33 -24.26
N LEU A 162 19.78 -15.61 -24.56
CA LEU A 162 19.85 -16.68 -23.59
C LEU A 162 21.30 -17.08 -23.36
N HIS A 163 21.68 -17.17 -22.08
CA HIS A 163 22.99 -17.62 -21.68
C HIS A 163 22.97 -19.14 -21.50
N MET A 164 23.81 -19.81 -22.29
CA MET A 164 23.98 -21.27 -22.30
C MET A 164 25.06 -21.67 -21.29
N GLY A 165 24.67 -22.24 -20.14
CA GLY A 165 25.61 -22.88 -19.21
C GLY A 165 25.26 -22.71 -17.73
N LYS A 166 25.75 -23.63 -16.90
CA LYS A 166 25.83 -23.48 -15.43
C LYS A 166 26.88 -22.42 -15.09
N GLN A 167 26.61 -21.16 -15.37
CA GLN A 167 27.37 -20.06 -14.78
C GLN A 167 26.53 -19.43 -13.66
N GLY A 168 27.22 -19.02 -12.59
CA GLY A 168 26.66 -18.75 -11.27
C GLY A 168 25.53 -17.71 -11.20
N PRO A 169 24.95 -17.53 -10.01
CA PRO A 169 23.79 -16.67 -9.83
C PRO A 169 24.19 -15.22 -10.14
N HIS A 170 23.39 -14.54 -10.96
CA HIS A 170 23.48 -13.10 -11.27
C HIS A 170 24.50 -12.65 -12.33
N ARG A 171 24.30 -13.08 -13.58
CA ARG A 171 24.60 -12.19 -14.73
C ARG A 171 23.28 -11.76 -15.34
N THR A 172 23.00 -10.46 -15.33
CA THR A 172 21.79 -9.91 -15.95
C THR A 172 22.10 -9.47 -17.38
N ALA A 173 21.13 -9.64 -18.28
CA ALA A 173 21.32 -9.26 -19.69
C ALA A 173 21.52 -7.74 -19.88
N ASP A 174 21.24 -6.93 -18.85
CA ASP A 174 21.47 -5.48 -18.85
C ASP A 174 22.94 -5.11 -18.52
N ASP A 175 23.70 -5.99 -17.86
CA ASP A 175 25.11 -5.72 -17.46
C ASP A 175 26.06 -5.71 -18.68
N ASP A 176 25.71 -6.41 -19.75
CA ASP A 176 26.51 -6.50 -20.99
C ASP A 176 26.53 -5.20 -21.81
N VAL A 177 25.61 -4.26 -21.53
CA VAL A 177 25.52 -2.98 -22.26
C VAL A 177 26.46 -1.90 -21.70
N HIS A 178 27.04 -2.10 -20.50
CA HIS A 178 27.80 -1.04 -19.79
C HIS A 178 29.28 -1.37 -19.52
N GLY A 179 29.83 -2.44 -20.11
CA GLY A 179 31.23 -2.83 -19.95
C GLY A 179 32.07 -2.65 -21.21
N GLY A 180 32.88 -1.58 -21.31
CA GLY A 180 34.11 -1.64 -22.12
C GLY A 180 34.48 -0.46 -23.03
N ALA A 181 34.42 0.78 -22.57
CA ALA A 181 35.29 1.83 -23.12
C ALA A 181 36.63 1.83 -22.35
N ARG A 182 37.58 0.98 -22.75
CA ARG A 182 39.03 1.15 -22.47
C ARG A 182 39.90 0.10 -23.17
N GLY A 183 40.61 0.55 -24.20
CA GLY A 183 42.03 0.26 -24.43
C GLY A 183 42.45 -1.14 -24.93
N ASP A 184 42.76 -1.17 -26.23
CA ASP A 184 43.95 -1.82 -26.83
C ASP A 184 43.77 -3.12 -27.63
N ALA A 185 44.54 -3.18 -28.73
CA ALA A 185 44.84 -4.26 -29.66
C ALA A 185 43.82 -4.65 -30.77
N GLY A 186 43.88 -3.88 -31.85
CA GLY A 186 43.82 -4.27 -33.27
C GLY A 186 43.18 -5.60 -33.70
N HIS A 187 41.96 -5.51 -34.25
CA HIS A 187 41.57 -6.24 -35.46
C HIS A 187 40.55 -5.42 -36.25
N SER A 188 40.83 -5.24 -37.54
CA SER A 188 40.03 -4.45 -38.49
C SER A 188 38.64 -5.06 -38.70
N SER A 189 37.64 -4.60 -37.95
CA SER A 189 36.23 -4.83 -38.28
C SER A 189 35.81 -3.86 -39.39
N SER A 190 35.32 -4.39 -40.50
CA SER A 190 34.85 -3.64 -41.68
C SER A 190 33.87 -2.53 -41.30
N VAL A 191 34.10 -1.34 -41.87
CA VAL A 191 33.32 -0.09 -41.69
C VAL A 191 31.80 -0.30 -41.88
N ASP A 192 31.38 -1.30 -42.67
CA ASP A 192 29.96 -1.63 -42.92
C ASP A 192 29.24 -2.31 -41.73
N GLN A 193 29.95 -2.94 -40.78
CA GLN A 193 29.31 -3.64 -39.65
C GLN A 193 28.92 -2.69 -38.51
N LEU A 194 29.68 -1.60 -38.32
CA LEU A 194 29.39 -0.57 -37.32
C LEU A 194 28.22 0.32 -37.74
N ALA A 195 28.13 0.65 -39.04
CA ALA A 195 27.02 1.43 -39.59
C ALA A 195 25.67 0.69 -39.47
N ALA A 196 25.65 -0.63 -39.60
CA ALA A 196 24.45 -1.44 -39.43
C ALA A 196 23.98 -1.47 -37.96
N THR A 197 24.89 -1.62 -37.00
CA THR A 197 24.56 -1.63 -35.57
C THR A 197 24.08 -0.26 -35.06
N GLU A 198 24.67 0.83 -35.55
CA GLU A 198 24.25 2.20 -35.18
C GLU A 198 22.86 2.53 -35.74
N LEU A 199 22.57 2.16 -36.99
CA LEU A 199 21.24 2.32 -37.57
C LEU A 199 20.20 1.44 -36.85
N ASP A 200 20.57 0.23 -36.43
CA ASP A 200 19.70 -0.71 -35.71
C ASP A 200 19.29 -0.19 -34.32
N GLU A 201 20.20 0.43 -33.56
CA GLU A 201 19.89 1.08 -32.28
C GLU A 201 18.94 2.25 -32.46
N VAL A 202 19.11 3.03 -33.53
CA VAL A 202 18.28 4.19 -33.86
C VAL A 202 16.84 3.79 -34.18
N TRP A 203 16.60 2.67 -34.87
CA TRP A 203 15.24 2.21 -35.19
C TRP A 203 14.51 1.62 -33.98
N GLU A 204 15.22 0.89 -33.11
CA GLU A 204 14.64 0.41 -31.85
C GLU A 204 14.33 1.57 -30.89
N LEU A 205 15.19 2.60 -30.85
CA LEU A 205 14.93 3.84 -30.13
C LEU A 205 13.72 4.58 -30.70
N ALA A 206 13.61 4.72 -32.03
CA ALA A 206 12.46 5.37 -32.66
C ALA A 206 11.13 4.63 -32.39
N ALA A 207 11.15 3.30 -32.39
CA ALA A 207 9.98 2.49 -32.03
C ALA A 207 9.57 2.66 -30.55
N ARG A 208 10.55 2.82 -29.64
CA ARG A 208 10.30 3.13 -28.23
C ARG A 208 9.73 4.53 -28.05
N GLU A 209 10.34 5.55 -28.66
CA GLU A 209 9.89 6.95 -28.58
C GLU A 209 8.45 7.12 -29.11
N LYS A 210 8.08 6.36 -30.15
CA LYS A 210 6.70 6.28 -30.63
C LYS A 210 5.77 5.60 -29.63
N ALA A 211 6.18 4.49 -29.01
CA ALA A 211 5.39 3.82 -27.97
C ALA A 211 5.18 4.70 -26.71
N HIS A 212 6.09 5.64 -26.47
CA HIS A 212 5.97 6.67 -25.43
C HIS A 212 5.15 7.90 -25.85
N GLY A 213 4.56 7.92 -27.07
CA GLY A 213 3.69 9.01 -27.53
C GLY A 213 4.41 10.34 -27.76
N ARG A 214 5.75 10.36 -27.84
CA ARG A 214 6.55 11.57 -28.08
C ARG A 214 6.59 11.96 -29.56
N ILE A 215 6.25 11.03 -30.44
CA ILE A 215 6.16 11.23 -31.89
C ILE A 215 4.66 11.25 -32.25
N ALA A 216 4.23 12.24 -33.02
CA ALA A 216 2.84 12.35 -33.46
C ALA A 216 2.46 11.19 -34.39
N ASP A 217 1.27 10.62 -34.20
CA ASP A 217 0.77 9.52 -35.04
C ASP A 217 0.48 10.00 -36.46
N VAL A 218 1.16 9.42 -37.44
CA VAL A 218 0.97 9.67 -38.86
C VAL A 218 0.65 8.33 -39.53
N PRO A 219 -0.64 7.97 -39.67
CA PRO A 219 -1.07 6.59 -39.97
C PRO A 219 -0.42 5.95 -41.21
N TRP A 220 -0.21 6.72 -42.28
CA TRP A 220 0.38 6.21 -43.51
C TRP A 220 1.90 5.99 -43.39
N LEU A 221 2.62 6.89 -42.70
CA LEU A 221 4.06 6.79 -42.48
C LEU A 221 4.36 5.70 -41.46
N ASP A 222 3.50 5.60 -40.45
CA ASP A 222 3.55 4.60 -39.41
C ASP A 222 3.31 3.19 -39.94
N ALA A 223 2.37 3.02 -40.88
CA ALA A 223 2.17 1.75 -41.57
C ALA A 223 3.40 1.34 -42.38
N LEU A 224 4.06 2.29 -43.05
CA LEU A 224 5.30 2.03 -43.80
C LEU A 224 6.48 1.74 -42.87
N ALA A 225 6.61 2.49 -41.77
CA ALA A 225 7.66 2.30 -40.78
C ALA A 225 7.52 0.95 -40.07
N THR A 226 6.31 0.58 -39.64
CA THR A 226 6.03 -0.72 -39.03
C THR A 226 6.25 -1.88 -40.00
N ALA A 227 5.85 -1.73 -41.27
CA ALA A 227 6.15 -2.70 -42.32
C ALA A 227 7.66 -2.84 -42.56
N LYS A 228 8.40 -1.73 -42.55
CA LYS A 228 9.86 -1.76 -42.72
C LYS A 228 10.58 -2.38 -41.53
N ILE A 229 10.15 -2.07 -40.30
CA ILE A 229 10.64 -2.69 -39.06
C ILE A 229 10.40 -4.20 -39.12
N TYR A 230 9.20 -4.62 -39.54
CA TYR A 230 8.89 -6.05 -39.71
C TYR A 230 9.83 -6.71 -40.73
N GLN A 231 10.03 -6.09 -41.91
CA GLN A 231 10.95 -6.59 -42.93
C GLN A 231 12.40 -6.70 -42.43
N LEU A 232 12.90 -5.70 -41.69
CA LEU A 232 14.24 -5.71 -41.09
C LEU A 232 14.36 -6.82 -40.03
N SER A 233 13.35 -6.97 -39.18
CA SER A 233 13.31 -8.03 -38.16
C SER A 233 13.33 -9.43 -38.79
N GLU A 234 12.63 -9.61 -39.91
CA GLU A 234 12.55 -10.87 -40.63
C GLU A 234 13.84 -11.16 -41.41
N ALA A 235 14.43 -10.16 -42.05
CA ALA A 235 15.75 -10.26 -42.69
C ALA A 235 16.83 -10.62 -41.66
N ARG A 236 16.77 -10.04 -40.44
CA ARG A 236 17.66 -10.38 -39.32
C ARG A 236 17.44 -11.80 -38.80
N ARG A 237 16.18 -12.25 -38.71
CA ARG A 237 15.83 -13.65 -38.34
C ARG A 237 16.44 -14.64 -39.32
N LYS A 238 16.44 -14.31 -40.62
CA LYS A 238 17.07 -15.11 -41.68
C LYS A 238 18.60 -15.04 -41.64
N ALA A 239 19.19 -13.85 -41.50
CA ALA A 239 20.65 -13.67 -41.41
C ALA A 239 21.29 -14.33 -40.17
N ALA A 240 20.61 -14.33 -39.02
CA ALA A 240 21.05 -15.06 -37.83
C ALA A 240 20.97 -16.58 -38.02
N GLY A 241 20.01 -17.06 -38.81
CA GLY A 241 19.90 -18.47 -39.24
C GLY A 241 20.99 -18.90 -40.22
N ASP A 242 21.41 -18.01 -41.13
CA ASP A 242 22.38 -18.27 -42.19
C ASP A 242 23.84 -18.17 -41.74
N ARG A 243 24.17 -17.29 -40.79
CA ARG A 243 25.51 -17.26 -40.15
C ARG A 243 25.84 -18.54 -39.37
N SER A 244 24.83 -19.33 -38.99
CA SER A 244 25.01 -20.68 -38.43
C SER A 244 25.05 -21.78 -39.51
N ALA A 245 24.82 -21.47 -40.79
CA ALA A 245 24.81 -22.42 -41.90
C ALA A 245 26.06 -22.34 -42.80
N SER A 246 26.79 -21.21 -42.81
CA SER A 246 27.96 -21.01 -43.67
C SER A 246 29.30 -21.52 -43.11
N TYR A 247 29.34 -22.02 -41.87
CA TYR A 247 30.51 -22.73 -41.32
C TYR A 247 30.24 -24.24 -41.27
N SER A 248 30.28 -24.88 -42.44
CA SER A 248 30.31 -26.34 -42.57
C SER A 248 31.58 -26.82 -43.29
N PHE A 249 32.72 -26.18 -43.05
CA PHE A 249 34.02 -26.80 -43.29
C PHE A 249 35.17 -26.05 -42.58
N SER A 250 35.41 -26.34 -41.29
CA SER A 250 36.75 -26.34 -40.69
C SER A 250 36.66 -26.78 -39.23
N THR A 251 37.62 -27.61 -38.85
CA THR A 251 37.81 -28.23 -37.55
C THR A 251 38.09 -27.23 -36.42
N SER A 252 37.59 -27.57 -35.23
CA SER A 252 37.87 -27.02 -33.89
C SER A 252 37.34 -25.62 -33.54
N THR A 253 36.41 -25.63 -32.57
CA THR A 253 35.89 -24.50 -31.77
C THR A 253 34.79 -23.66 -32.41
N SER A 254 33.60 -24.25 -32.59
CA SER A 254 32.38 -23.54 -33.00
C SER A 254 31.76 -22.77 -31.81
N ALA A 255 31.64 -21.45 -31.92
CA ALA A 255 30.85 -20.64 -30.98
C ALA A 255 29.38 -21.13 -30.94
N PRO A 256 28.72 -21.18 -29.77
CA PRO A 256 27.35 -21.66 -29.67
C PRO A 256 26.39 -20.73 -30.42
N SER A 257 25.47 -21.29 -31.20
CA SER A 257 24.34 -20.56 -31.79
C SER A 257 23.58 -19.82 -30.69
N GLN A 258 23.64 -18.49 -30.71
CA GLN A 258 23.01 -17.63 -29.71
C GLN A 258 21.49 -17.66 -29.88
N VAL A 259 20.77 -18.09 -28.83
CA VAL A 259 19.31 -18.17 -28.81
C VAL A 259 18.77 -16.89 -28.18
N PHE A 260 17.69 -16.33 -28.72
CA PHE A 260 17.09 -15.10 -28.22
C PHE A 260 15.65 -15.31 -27.78
N LEU A 261 15.28 -14.76 -26.62
CA LEU A 261 13.92 -14.70 -26.12
C LEU A 261 13.34 -13.31 -26.35
N SER A 262 12.23 -13.25 -27.07
CA SER A 262 11.50 -12.01 -27.33
C SER A 262 10.32 -11.90 -26.36
N LEU A 263 10.18 -10.75 -25.71
CA LEU A 263 9.09 -10.44 -24.78
C LEU A 263 8.64 -8.98 -24.92
N GLU A 264 7.40 -8.71 -24.55
CA GLU A 264 6.79 -7.38 -24.57
C GLU A 264 6.38 -6.99 -23.15
N LEU A 265 6.93 -5.89 -22.65
CA LEU A 265 6.59 -5.33 -21.36
C LEU A 265 5.37 -4.40 -21.50
N PRO A 266 4.46 -4.37 -20.51
CA PRO A 266 3.21 -3.64 -20.61
C PRO A 266 3.46 -2.15 -20.81
N THR A 267 2.74 -1.57 -21.77
CA THR A 267 2.69 -0.12 -22.00
C THR A 267 1.46 0.45 -21.32
N THR A 268 1.64 1.54 -20.58
CA THR A 268 0.55 2.26 -19.90
C THR A 268 -0.36 2.93 -20.93
N SER A 269 -1.67 2.94 -20.69
CA SER A 269 -2.68 3.46 -21.63
C SER A 269 -2.49 4.94 -22.02
N ASN A 270 -1.83 5.71 -21.15
CA ASN A 270 -1.65 7.15 -21.31
C ASN A 270 -0.23 7.52 -21.81
N ALA A 271 0.60 6.53 -22.20
CA ALA A 271 1.98 6.70 -22.64
C ALA A 271 2.93 7.43 -21.66
N LEU A 272 2.46 7.73 -20.44
CA LEU A 272 3.26 8.35 -19.39
C LEU A 272 4.25 7.34 -18.78
N PRO A 273 5.50 7.75 -18.51
CA PRO A 273 6.48 6.91 -17.84
C PRO A 273 6.04 6.62 -16.40
N VAL A 274 6.26 5.38 -15.96
CA VAL A 274 5.98 4.94 -14.58
C VAL A 274 7.28 4.95 -13.80
N PHE A 275 7.36 5.68 -12.70
CA PHE A 275 8.54 5.71 -11.84
C PHE A 275 8.30 5.01 -10.49
N PHE A 276 9.32 4.27 -10.05
CA PHE A 276 9.39 3.70 -8.71
C PHE A 276 9.39 4.81 -7.66
N THR A 277 8.54 4.68 -6.66
CA THR A 277 8.45 5.63 -5.54
C THR A 277 8.45 4.85 -4.23
N SER A 278 9.51 4.98 -3.43
CA SER A 278 9.68 4.31 -2.13
C SER A 278 9.01 5.05 -0.97
N ILE A 279 8.48 6.25 -1.21
CA ILE A 279 7.80 7.03 -0.17
C ILE A 279 6.40 6.41 0.01
N PRO A 280 6.06 5.85 1.17
CA PRO A 280 4.69 5.49 1.44
C PRO A 280 3.87 6.77 1.38
N THR A 281 3.03 6.89 0.35
CA THR A 281 1.89 7.80 0.39
C THR A 281 0.94 7.23 1.44
N TYR A 282 1.23 7.53 2.71
CA TYR A 282 0.27 7.30 3.77
C TYR A 282 -1.01 8.04 3.37
N HIS A 283 -2.12 7.32 3.47
CA HIS A 283 -3.48 7.75 3.13
C HIS A 283 -3.66 9.25 3.18
N ASP A 284 -4.27 9.81 2.12
CA ASP A 284 -4.82 11.16 2.07
C ASP A 284 -5.04 11.70 3.48
N CYS A 285 -4.05 12.46 3.98
CA CYS A 285 -4.25 13.25 5.17
C CYS A 285 -5.35 14.20 4.75
N ASP A 286 -6.56 13.95 5.27
CA ASP A 286 -7.66 14.89 5.24
C ASP A 286 -7.08 16.30 5.39
N ALA A 287 -7.42 17.16 4.44
CA ALA A 287 -6.80 18.44 4.20
C ALA A 287 -7.01 19.46 5.33
N TRP A 288 -6.42 19.21 6.52
CA TRP A 288 -6.30 20.13 7.64
C TRP A 288 -4.85 20.49 7.97
N ALA A 289 -3.87 20.07 7.15
CA ALA A 289 -2.46 20.44 7.31
C ALA A 289 -2.05 21.74 6.58
N TYR A 290 -3.00 22.60 6.18
CA TYR A 290 -2.70 23.83 5.44
C TYR A 290 -2.58 25.11 6.29
N ASP A 291 -2.51 25.02 7.62
CA ASP A 291 -2.30 26.21 8.47
C ASP A 291 -1.01 26.11 9.28
N ALA A 292 0.14 26.28 8.61
CA ALA A 292 1.29 26.96 9.20
C ALA A 292 2.34 27.27 8.11
N ALA A 293 2.22 28.42 7.44
CA ALA A 293 3.40 29.01 6.83
C ALA A 293 4.50 29.16 7.91
N PRO A 294 5.80 28.98 7.59
CA PRO A 294 6.88 29.18 8.54
C PRO A 294 6.78 30.60 9.13
N SER A 295 6.48 30.67 10.42
CA SER A 295 6.44 31.91 11.19
C SER A 295 7.82 32.17 11.81
N CYS A 296 8.11 33.42 12.15
CA CYS A 296 9.34 33.82 12.86
C CYS A 296 9.53 33.11 14.23
N VAL A 297 8.51 32.39 14.71
CA VAL A 297 8.51 31.63 15.96
C VAL A 297 8.93 30.15 15.77
N ASN A 298 8.82 29.59 14.56
CA ASN A 298 9.25 28.22 14.23
C ASN A 298 9.94 28.21 12.85
N PRO A 299 11.26 28.50 12.80
CA PRO A 299 12.01 28.57 11.54
C PRO A 299 12.25 27.20 10.90
N VAL A 300 11.99 26.10 11.61
CA VAL A 300 12.14 24.73 11.11
C VAL A 300 10.75 24.12 10.99
N TYR A 301 10.37 23.81 9.76
CA TYR A 301 9.15 23.07 9.46
C TYR A 301 9.44 21.57 9.61
N ASP A 302 8.87 20.95 10.63
CA ASP A 302 8.95 19.51 10.82
C ASP A 302 7.90 18.82 9.94
N LEU A 303 8.35 18.13 8.87
CA LEU A 303 7.48 17.38 7.97
C LEU A 303 6.79 16.19 8.66
N GLU A 304 7.28 15.77 9.83
CA GLU A 304 6.71 14.67 10.61
C GLU A 304 5.67 15.17 11.63
N ARG A 305 5.39 16.48 11.68
CA ARG A 305 4.43 17.06 12.63
C ARG A 305 3.01 16.56 12.35
N GLY A 306 2.51 15.71 13.24
CA GLY A 306 1.20 15.06 13.12
C GLY A 306 1.27 13.61 12.63
N MET A 307 2.46 13.14 12.22
CA MET A 307 2.72 11.73 11.98
C MET A 307 2.88 11.01 13.33
N GLU A 308 2.35 9.80 13.41
CA GLU A 308 2.54 8.96 14.59
C GLU A 308 4.00 8.46 14.65
N ASN A 309 4.64 8.61 15.82
CA ASN A 309 6.03 8.17 15.99
C ASN A 309 6.11 6.64 16.03
N VAL A 310 6.52 6.02 14.91
CA VAL A 310 6.62 4.56 14.76
C VAL A 310 7.52 3.90 15.81
N CYS A 311 8.57 4.60 16.28
CA CYS A 311 9.45 4.09 17.32
C CYS A 311 8.74 4.04 18.67
N GLU A 312 7.97 5.07 19.01
CA GLU A 312 7.15 5.10 20.23
C GLU A 312 6.03 4.07 20.20
N VAL A 313 5.34 3.93 19.06
CA VAL A 313 4.31 2.89 18.86
C VAL A 313 4.94 1.52 19.09
N LYS A 314 6.04 1.21 18.40
CA LYS A 314 6.73 -0.08 18.56
C LYS A 314 7.20 -0.31 19.99
N ALA A 315 7.80 0.69 20.63
CA ALA A 315 8.25 0.59 22.03
C ALA A 315 7.06 0.34 22.98
N SER A 316 5.96 1.05 22.78
CA SER A 316 4.75 0.91 23.60
C SER A 316 4.08 -0.45 23.41
N THR A 317 3.99 -0.97 22.17
CA THR A 317 3.45 -2.30 21.88
C THR A 317 4.32 -3.41 22.47
N LEU A 318 5.65 -3.29 22.37
CA LEU A 318 6.58 -4.26 22.96
C LEU A 318 6.51 -4.25 24.49
N ALA A 319 6.49 -3.08 25.11
CA ALA A 319 6.36 -2.95 26.56
C ALA A 319 5.05 -3.58 27.05
N ARG A 320 3.92 -3.33 26.37
CA ARG A 320 2.60 -3.84 26.75
C ARG A 320 2.45 -5.34 26.53
N SER A 321 2.87 -5.85 25.37
CA SER A 321 2.80 -7.29 25.05
C SER A 321 3.59 -8.17 26.03
N MET A 322 4.71 -7.66 26.56
CA MET A 322 5.46 -8.33 27.62
C MET A 322 4.62 -8.57 28.89
N TYR A 323 3.76 -7.62 29.26
CA TYR A 323 2.98 -7.69 30.50
C TYR A 323 1.64 -8.43 30.37
N LEU A 324 1.12 -8.61 29.15
CA LEU A 324 0.00 -9.51 28.88
C LEU A 324 0.32 -10.97 29.25
N MET A 325 1.59 -11.36 29.16
CA MET A 325 2.09 -12.70 29.47
C MET A 325 2.63 -12.84 30.90
N ALA A 326 2.69 -11.74 31.68
CA ALA A 326 3.30 -11.71 33.00
C ALA A 326 2.30 -12.00 34.14
N ASP A 327 2.85 -12.58 35.22
CA ASP A 327 2.13 -13.13 36.38
C ASP A 327 1.16 -12.16 37.06
N VAL A 328 0.08 -12.75 37.58
CA VAL A 328 -1.19 -12.06 37.87
C VAL A 328 -1.19 -11.24 39.17
N ASP A 329 -0.26 -11.40 40.12
CA ASP A 329 -0.45 -10.81 41.47
C ASP A 329 0.76 -10.05 42.04
N VAL A 330 1.48 -9.30 41.21
CA VAL A 330 2.60 -8.45 41.69
C VAL A 330 2.07 -7.19 42.36
N GLN A 331 2.48 -6.92 43.60
CA GLN A 331 2.19 -5.67 44.31
C GLN A 331 3.28 -4.63 44.05
N PRO A 332 2.94 -3.35 43.83
CA PRO A 332 3.94 -2.32 43.58
C PRO A 332 4.77 -2.01 44.83
N GLY A 333 6.08 -1.85 44.64
CA GLY A 333 7.02 -1.37 45.64
C GLY A 333 6.79 0.11 46.00
N PHE A 334 7.55 0.62 46.97
CA PHE A 334 7.35 2.00 47.47
C PHE A 334 7.55 3.08 46.39
N ARG A 335 8.61 2.95 45.56
CA ARG A 335 8.91 3.91 44.48
C ARG A 335 7.82 3.89 43.40
N GLU A 336 7.38 2.70 43.02
CA GLU A 336 6.35 2.48 42.01
C GLU A 336 4.99 2.99 42.49
N LYS A 337 4.63 2.75 43.75
CA LYS A 337 3.43 3.33 44.38
C LYS A 337 3.45 4.86 44.34
N LYS A 338 4.60 5.48 44.62
CA LYS A 338 4.75 6.94 44.54
C LYS A 338 4.58 7.46 43.11
N GLN A 339 5.12 6.75 42.12
CA GLN A 339 4.95 7.09 40.70
C GLN A 339 3.49 6.93 40.25
N ILE A 340 2.84 5.81 40.58
CA ILE A 340 1.41 5.59 40.30
C ILE A 340 0.55 6.69 40.94
N ALA A 341 0.82 7.04 42.20
CA ALA A 341 0.10 8.12 42.87
C ALA A 341 0.32 9.49 42.20
N GLN A 342 1.51 9.73 41.64
CA GLN A 342 1.78 10.93 40.85
C GLN A 342 0.99 10.92 39.54
N ILE A 343 0.90 9.77 38.84
CA ILE A 343 0.11 9.61 37.61
C ILE A 343 -1.38 9.87 37.90
N ILE A 344 -1.95 9.26 38.95
CA ILE A 344 -3.35 9.42 39.33
C ILE A 344 -3.71 10.87 39.67
N ARG A 345 -2.76 11.64 40.24
CA ARG A 345 -2.98 13.06 40.57
C ARG A 345 -2.91 13.99 39.36
N ARG A 346 -2.38 13.54 38.21
CA ARG A 346 -2.31 14.38 37.02
C ARG A 346 -3.72 14.58 36.44
N PRO A 347 -4.09 15.82 36.09
CA PRO A 347 -5.38 16.08 35.48
C PRO A 347 -5.42 15.52 34.05
N LEU A 348 -6.48 14.77 33.74
CA LEU A 348 -6.70 14.11 32.43
C LEU A 348 -7.04 15.08 31.29
N ILE A 349 -7.08 16.38 31.56
CA ILE A 349 -7.36 17.45 30.58
C ILE A 349 -6.11 17.77 29.74
N GLN A 350 -4.93 17.28 30.14
CA GLN A 350 -3.72 17.45 29.35
C GLN A 350 -3.84 16.65 28.05
N VAL A 351 -3.69 17.35 26.93
CA VAL A 351 -3.69 16.80 25.56
C VAL A 351 -2.47 15.89 25.30
N GLU A 352 -1.51 15.86 26.22
CA GLU A 352 -0.35 14.99 26.13
C GLU A 352 -0.74 13.52 26.43
N PRO A 353 -0.37 12.57 25.55
CA PRO A 353 -0.58 11.16 25.80
C PRO A 353 0.21 10.69 27.03
N ILE A 354 -0.28 9.63 27.68
CA ILE A 354 0.44 9.01 28.80
C ILE A 354 1.80 8.53 28.29
N LYS A 355 2.87 8.87 29.02
CA LYS A 355 4.24 8.44 28.70
C LYS A 355 4.31 6.91 28.63
N VAL A 356 5.12 6.39 27.71
CA VAL A 356 5.28 4.94 27.50
C VAL A 356 5.68 4.21 28.79
N ASP A 357 6.58 4.80 29.59
CA ASP A 357 7.01 4.24 30.87
C ASP A 357 5.88 4.22 31.92
N ASP A 358 5.09 5.29 31.98
CA ASP A 358 3.96 5.41 32.90
C ASP A 358 2.86 4.38 32.52
N ALA A 359 2.59 4.20 31.21
CA ALA A 359 1.67 3.20 30.71
C ALA A 359 2.14 1.76 31.01
N ALA A 360 3.43 1.47 30.79
CA ALA A 360 4.03 0.18 31.13
C ALA A 360 3.89 -0.14 32.62
N LEU A 361 4.09 0.86 33.49
CA LEU A 361 3.92 0.72 34.93
C LEU A 361 2.48 0.38 35.32
N LEU A 362 1.49 1.04 34.71
CA LEU A 362 0.06 0.76 34.93
C LEU A 362 -0.32 -0.66 34.47
N TRP A 363 0.15 -1.10 33.30
CA TRP A 363 -0.08 -2.45 32.77
C TRP A 363 0.54 -3.55 33.63
N ARG A 364 1.73 -3.31 34.19
CA ARG A 364 2.40 -4.25 35.09
C ARG A 364 1.61 -4.47 36.37
N PHE A 365 1.03 -3.43 36.95
CA PHE A 365 0.32 -3.48 38.23
C PHE A 365 -1.21 -3.55 38.11
N ARG A 366 -1.73 -3.85 36.92
CA ARG A 366 -3.16 -3.80 36.58
C ARG A 366 -4.09 -4.45 37.62
N GLN A 367 -3.81 -5.67 38.11
CA GLN A 367 -4.67 -6.35 39.09
C GLN A 367 -4.69 -5.64 40.46
N SER A 368 -3.57 -5.02 40.87
CA SER A 368 -3.51 -4.28 42.13
C SER A 368 -4.30 -2.97 42.07
N LEU A 369 -4.35 -2.35 40.89
CA LEU A 369 -5.03 -1.08 40.64
C LEU A 369 -6.56 -1.20 40.66
N VAL A 370 -7.11 -2.39 40.38
CA VAL A 370 -8.55 -2.70 40.45
C VAL A 370 -9.19 -2.27 41.78
N LYS A 371 -8.42 -2.25 42.87
CA LYS A 371 -8.87 -1.86 44.22
C LYS A 371 -9.07 -0.34 44.38
N ASP A 372 -8.43 0.47 43.54
CA ASP A 372 -8.49 1.94 43.61
C ASP A 372 -9.36 2.49 42.46
N ALA A 373 -10.45 3.17 42.81
CA ALA A 373 -11.36 3.76 41.82
C ALA A 373 -10.68 4.89 41.03
N LYS A 374 -9.76 5.64 41.65
CA LYS A 374 -9.10 6.80 41.00
C LYS A 374 -8.09 6.39 39.94
N ALA A 375 -7.61 5.15 39.99
CA ALA A 375 -6.71 4.58 38.99
C ALA A 375 -7.42 4.16 37.70
N PHE A 376 -8.77 4.12 37.70
CA PHE A 376 -9.55 3.65 36.56
C PHE A 376 -9.30 4.47 35.29
N LEU A 377 -9.47 5.79 35.36
CA LEU A 377 -9.35 6.65 34.18
C LEU A 377 -7.92 6.71 33.60
N PRO A 378 -6.85 6.85 34.41
CA PRO A 378 -5.48 6.74 33.90
C PRO A 378 -5.18 5.38 33.25
N PHE A 379 -5.73 4.28 33.78
CA PHE A 379 -5.56 2.96 33.17
C PHE A 379 -6.32 2.87 31.84
N MET A 380 -7.59 3.26 31.80
CA MET A 380 -8.38 3.14 30.56
C MET A 380 -7.87 4.01 29.42
N SER A 381 -7.20 5.13 29.73
CA SER A 381 -6.58 6.01 28.74
C SER A 381 -5.24 5.49 28.20
N CYS A 382 -4.57 4.56 28.88
CA CYS A 382 -3.35 3.93 28.38
C CYS A 382 -3.59 2.63 27.58
N VAL A 383 -4.85 2.17 27.49
CA VAL A 383 -5.23 0.96 26.74
C VAL A 383 -5.40 1.30 25.27
N ASP A 384 -4.78 0.52 24.38
CA ASP A 384 -5.09 0.58 22.96
C ASP A 384 -6.30 -0.30 22.64
N TRP A 385 -7.44 0.36 22.40
CA TRP A 385 -8.72 -0.28 22.12
C TRP A 385 -8.81 -0.90 20.71
N SER A 386 -7.83 -0.62 19.85
CA SER A 386 -7.68 -1.26 18.53
C SER A 386 -7.13 -2.68 18.66
N ASN A 387 -6.31 -2.93 19.67
CA ASN A 387 -5.75 -4.25 19.94
C ASN A 387 -6.77 -5.14 20.67
N ARG A 388 -7.19 -6.22 20.01
CA ARG A 388 -8.18 -7.18 20.55
C ARG A 388 -7.77 -7.81 21.88
N GLY A 389 -6.48 -8.13 22.04
CA GLY A 389 -5.96 -8.75 23.26
C GLY A 389 -6.02 -7.82 24.45
N GLU A 390 -5.53 -6.58 24.29
CA GLU A 390 -5.58 -5.54 25.32
C GLU A 390 -7.02 -5.18 25.68
N ARG A 391 -7.88 -5.00 24.68
CA ARG A 391 -9.30 -4.71 24.87
C ARG A 391 -10.00 -5.77 25.73
N THR A 392 -9.77 -7.05 25.43
CA THR A 392 -10.44 -8.15 26.15
C THR A 392 -10.02 -8.20 27.62
N GLU A 393 -8.73 -7.99 27.90
CA GLU A 393 -8.23 -7.93 29.29
C GLU A 393 -8.73 -6.67 30.01
N ALA A 394 -8.76 -5.52 29.35
CA ALA A 394 -9.30 -4.28 29.92
C ALA A 394 -10.80 -4.39 30.24
N GLU A 395 -11.59 -5.03 29.38
CA GLU A 395 -13.01 -5.31 29.62
C GLU A 395 -13.21 -6.26 30.81
N ARG A 396 -12.36 -7.30 30.95
CA ARG A 396 -12.36 -8.19 32.11
C ARG A 396 -12.05 -7.43 33.40
N LEU A 397 -11.01 -6.60 33.39
CA LEU A 397 -10.60 -5.79 34.55
C LEU A 397 -11.66 -4.76 34.93
N MET A 398 -12.32 -4.14 33.94
CA MET A 398 -13.39 -3.18 34.17
C MET A 398 -14.57 -3.78 34.94
N ALA A 399 -14.89 -5.06 34.71
CA ALA A 399 -15.92 -5.77 35.47
C ALA A 399 -15.53 -6.02 36.93
N LEU A 400 -14.24 -6.17 37.21
CA LEU A 400 -13.68 -6.38 38.56
C LEU A 400 -13.40 -5.07 39.31
N TRP A 401 -13.31 -3.95 38.58
CA TRP A 401 -12.86 -2.67 39.13
C TRP A 401 -13.81 -2.14 40.20
N LYS A 402 -13.21 -1.52 41.24
CA LYS A 402 -13.99 -0.77 42.22
C LYS A 402 -14.87 0.26 41.49
N PRO A 403 -16.17 0.34 41.79
CA PRO A 403 -17.07 1.22 41.05
C PRO A 403 -16.63 2.69 41.13
N ILE A 404 -16.58 3.34 39.98
CA ILE A 404 -16.18 4.75 39.85
C ILE A 404 -17.24 5.71 40.41
N GLU A 405 -16.79 6.91 40.76
CA GLU A 405 -17.64 8.03 41.18
C GLU A 405 -18.37 8.66 39.99
N THR A 406 -19.40 9.45 40.27
CA THR A 406 -20.22 10.10 39.24
C THR A 406 -19.43 11.09 38.39
N ALA A 407 -18.50 11.83 39.01
CA ALA A 407 -17.61 12.75 38.29
C ALA A 407 -16.72 12.01 37.29
N ASP A 408 -16.11 10.90 37.69
CA ASP A 408 -15.25 10.08 36.84
C ASP A 408 -16.05 9.42 35.70
N ALA A 409 -17.31 9.04 35.96
CA ALA A 409 -18.20 8.53 34.93
C ALA A 409 -18.52 9.57 33.85
N LEU A 410 -18.55 10.87 34.17
CA LEU A 410 -18.69 11.91 33.15
C LEU A 410 -17.45 12.02 32.25
N VAL A 411 -16.25 11.85 32.81
CA VAL A 411 -15.00 11.86 32.03
C VAL A 411 -14.98 10.71 31.03
N CYS A 412 -15.52 9.54 31.41
CA CYS A 412 -15.69 8.39 30.51
C CYS A 412 -16.56 8.69 29.27
N LEU A 413 -17.42 9.71 29.32
CA LEU A 413 -18.29 10.14 28.23
C LEU A 413 -17.67 11.24 27.36
N ALA A 414 -16.51 11.77 27.74
CA ALA A 414 -15.82 12.83 27.02
C ALA A 414 -15.12 12.33 25.73
N TYR A 415 -14.59 13.26 24.95
CA TYR A 415 -13.89 13.01 23.68
C TYR A 415 -12.73 12.00 23.80
N MET A 416 -12.05 11.95 24.96
CA MET A 416 -10.91 11.06 25.21
C MET A 416 -11.22 9.58 24.95
N PHE A 417 -12.47 9.16 25.14
CA PHE A 417 -12.92 7.79 24.94
C PHE A 417 -13.89 7.66 23.75
N ARG A 418 -13.77 8.57 22.77
CA ARG A 418 -14.53 8.49 21.52
C ARG A 418 -14.28 7.14 20.83
N GLY A 419 -15.34 6.52 20.32
CA GLY A 419 -15.24 5.21 19.65
C GLY A 419 -15.17 4.01 20.59
N THR A 420 -15.02 4.22 21.91
CA THR A 420 -14.90 3.12 22.88
C THR A 420 -16.23 2.81 23.56
N TYR A 421 -17.05 1.97 22.91
CA TYR A 421 -18.38 1.60 23.40
C TYR A 421 -18.37 0.97 24.80
N SER A 422 -17.41 0.09 25.10
CA SER A 422 -17.38 -0.68 26.36
C SER A 422 -17.24 0.21 27.61
N ILE A 423 -16.37 1.23 27.56
CA ILE A 423 -16.23 2.22 28.65
C ILE A 423 -17.49 3.07 28.78
N ARG A 424 -18.02 3.57 27.66
CA ARG A 424 -19.20 4.44 27.67
C ARG A 424 -20.41 3.72 28.24
N ARG A 425 -20.63 2.46 27.87
CA ARG A 425 -21.68 1.62 28.44
C ARG A 425 -21.49 1.44 29.95
N TYR A 426 -20.29 1.14 30.41
CA TYR A 426 -20.00 1.04 31.84
C TYR A 426 -20.33 2.35 32.59
N ALA A 427 -19.95 3.51 32.02
CA ALA A 427 -20.27 4.82 32.58
C ALA A 427 -21.78 5.09 32.63
N VAL A 428 -22.51 4.76 31.56
CA VAL A 428 -23.98 4.85 31.52
C VAL A 428 -24.63 3.94 32.57
N ASP A 429 -24.14 2.71 32.73
CA ASP A 429 -24.63 1.77 33.75
C ASP A 429 -24.34 2.25 35.19
N ARG A 430 -23.26 3.01 35.39
CA ARG A 430 -22.98 3.70 36.67
C ARG A 430 -23.95 4.85 36.89
N LEU A 431 -24.12 5.74 35.92
CA LEU A 431 -25.04 6.88 35.99
C LEU A 431 -26.50 6.45 36.13
N ASN A 432 -26.87 5.27 35.63
CA ASN A 432 -28.23 4.75 35.75
C ASN A 432 -28.62 4.41 37.19
N ARG A 433 -27.65 4.11 38.05
CA ARG A 433 -27.88 3.87 39.48
C ARG A 433 -28.12 5.16 40.27
N GLU A 434 -27.72 6.30 39.73
CA GLU A 434 -27.89 7.60 40.39
C GLU A 434 -29.33 8.11 40.26
N PRO A 435 -29.84 8.79 41.31
CA PRO A 435 -31.17 9.36 41.29
C PRO A 435 -31.24 10.61 40.39
N VAL A 436 -32.41 10.86 39.82
CA VAL A 436 -32.62 11.91 38.80
C VAL A 436 -32.23 13.31 39.30
N HIS A 437 -32.36 13.60 40.60
CA HIS A 437 -32.02 14.91 41.15
C HIS A 437 -30.50 15.19 41.15
N VAL A 438 -29.66 14.16 41.26
CA VAL A 438 -28.19 14.29 41.13
C VAL A 438 -27.79 14.47 39.66
N LEU A 439 -28.52 13.82 38.75
CA LEU A 439 -28.27 13.90 37.31
C LEU A 439 -28.77 15.21 36.68
N HIS A 440 -29.81 15.82 37.25
CA HIS A 440 -30.43 17.04 36.73
C HIS A 440 -29.46 18.22 36.51
N PRO A 441 -28.55 18.58 37.44
CA PRO A 441 -27.57 19.64 37.19
C PRO A 441 -26.52 19.26 36.13
N LEU A 442 -26.38 17.98 35.80
CA LEU A 442 -25.41 17.46 34.84
C LEU A 442 -26.00 17.28 33.42
N VAL A 443 -27.27 17.62 33.21
CA VAL A 443 -27.97 17.35 31.93
C VAL A 443 -27.25 17.99 30.76
N LEU A 444 -26.72 19.21 30.91
CA LEU A 444 -25.97 19.86 29.84
C LEU A 444 -24.74 19.03 29.44
N GLN A 445 -23.94 18.60 30.41
CA GLN A 445 -22.76 17.77 30.18
C GLN A 445 -23.13 16.41 29.56
N LEU A 446 -24.25 15.82 29.96
CA LEU A 446 -24.75 14.56 29.39
C LEU A 446 -25.22 14.74 27.94
N VAL A 447 -25.92 15.83 27.62
CA VAL A 447 -26.31 16.14 26.23
C VAL A 447 -25.06 16.39 25.37
N GLN A 448 -24.05 17.10 25.88
CA GLN A 448 -22.77 17.27 25.18
C GLN A 448 -22.04 15.94 24.98
N GLY A 449 -22.08 15.04 25.96
CA GLY A 449 -21.50 13.71 25.86
C GLY A 449 -22.12 12.87 24.74
N ALA A 450 -23.38 13.11 24.39
CA ALA A 450 -24.11 12.36 23.35
C ALA A 450 -23.53 12.61 21.94
N ARG A 451 -22.75 13.69 21.75
CA ARG A 451 -22.00 13.96 20.51
C ARG A 451 -21.01 12.87 20.15
N TYR A 452 -20.51 12.18 21.17
CA TYR A 452 -19.50 11.14 21.04
C TYR A 452 -20.11 9.73 21.17
N ASP A 453 -21.44 9.61 21.16
CA ASP A 453 -22.12 8.31 21.18
C ASP A 453 -21.73 7.49 19.95
N THR A 454 -21.53 6.19 20.18
CA THR A 454 -21.22 5.23 19.12
C THR A 454 -22.44 4.45 18.67
N GLN A 455 -23.29 4.05 19.62
CA GLN A 455 -24.52 3.29 19.39
C GLN A 455 -25.76 3.97 19.97
N GLY A 456 -25.66 5.24 20.41
CA GLY A 456 -26.74 5.96 21.07
C GLY A 456 -26.97 5.53 22.53
N GLU A 457 -25.94 5.00 23.18
CA GLU A 457 -25.97 4.53 24.56
C GLU A 457 -26.40 5.62 25.56
N LEU A 458 -25.86 6.83 25.42
CA LEU A 458 -26.18 7.94 26.31
C LEU A 458 -27.52 8.57 25.93
N PHE A 459 -27.83 8.65 24.63
CA PHE A 459 -29.14 9.09 24.16
C PHE A 459 -30.27 8.24 24.74
N THR A 460 -30.14 6.91 24.68
CA THR A 460 -31.14 5.97 25.23
C THR A 460 -31.29 6.15 26.74
N PHE A 461 -30.18 6.37 27.45
CA PHE A 461 -30.19 6.69 28.88
C PHE A 461 -30.94 8.00 29.20
N LEU A 462 -30.71 9.06 28.43
CA LEU A 462 -31.41 10.34 28.58
C LEU A 462 -32.92 10.18 28.36
N CYS A 463 -33.33 9.43 27.34
CA CYS A 463 -34.73 9.08 27.08
C CYS A 463 -35.37 8.39 28.29
N ASN A 464 -34.72 7.34 28.82
CA ASN A 464 -35.23 6.57 29.95
C ASN A 464 -35.38 7.41 31.22
N LYS A 465 -34.41 8.31 31.50
CA LYS A 465 -34.47 9.20 32.67
C LYS A 465 -35.48 10.34 32.50
N ALA A 466 -35.70 10.83 31.28
CA ALA A 466 -36.68 11.88 30.99
C ALA A 466 -38.11 11.49 31.37
N VAL A 467 -38.49 10.22 31.18
CA VAL A 467 -39.83 9.71 31.54
C VAL A 467 -40.12 9.83 33.04
N LEU A 468 -39.08 9.86 33.87
CA LEU A 468 -39.19 9.87 35.34
C LEU A 468 -39.39 11.28 35.92
N SER A 469 -39.01 12.35 35.21
CA SER A 469 -39.09 13.72 35.74
C SER A 469 -39.35 14.74 34.65
N TRP A 470 -40.43 15.51 34.81
CA TRP A 470 -40.79 16.63 33.94
C TRP A 470 -39.63 17.63 33.75
N LYS A 471 -38.99 18.05 34.85
CA LYS A 471 -37.91 19.05 34.79
C LYS A 471 -36.72 18.53 33.98
N PHE A 472 -36.38 17.25 34.14
CA PHE A 472 -35.31 16.61 33.38
C PHE A 472 -35.67 16.54 31.89
N ALA A 473 -36.88 16.07 31.57
CA ALA A 473 -37.34 15.96 30.19
C ALA A 473 -37.35 17.30 29.45
N CYS A 474 -37.81 18.36 30.13
CA CYS A 474 -37.85 19.72 29.61
C CYS A 474 -36.43 20.25 29.31
N HIS A 475 -35.49 20.13 30.25
CA HIS A 475 -34.11 20.58 30.02
C HIS A 475 -33.41 19.81 28.89
N VAL A 476 -33.59 18.49 28.83
CA VAL A 476 -33.06 17.65 27.75
C VAL A 476 -33.57 18.13 26.38
N PHE A 477 -34.87 18.43 26.28
CA PHE A 477 -35.47 18.95 25.05
C PHE A 477 -34.86 20.30 24.62
N TRP A 478 -34.76 21.25 25.56
CA TRP A 478 -34.27 22.59 25.26
C TRP A 478 -32.79 22.59 24.91
N PHE A 479 -31.96 21.85 25.65
CA PHE A 479 -30.53 21.76 25.32
C PHE A 479 -30.29 21.08 23.97
N MET A 480 -31.01 20.01 23.63
CA MET A 480 -30.95 19.44 22.28
C MET A 480 -31.40 20.42 21.20
N SER A 481 -32.40 21.26 21.49
CA SER A 481 -32.88 22.26 20.52
C SER A 481 -31.82 23.33 20.24
N VAL A 482 -31.11 23.79 21.28
CA VAL A 482 -29.98 24.73 21.13
C VAL A 482 -28.87 24.11 20.29
N GLU A 483 -28.48 22.86 20.54
CA GLU A 483 -27.45 22.18 19.74
C GLU A 483 -27.85 22.03 18.27
N VAL A 484 -29.13 21.75 17.99
CA VAL A 484 -29.65 21.70 16.62
C VAL A 484 -29.52 23.04 15.91
N ASP A 485 -29.75 24.15 16.61
CA ASP A 485 -29.63 25.48 16.01
C ASP A 485 -28.17 25.89 15.82
N VAL A 486 -27.27 25.46 16.71
CA VAL A 486 -25.81 25.59 16.53
C VAL A 486 -25.32 24.78 15.32
N GLU A 487 -25.77 23.53 15.15
CA GLU A 487 -25.45 22.70 13.97
C GLU A 487 -25.88 23.41 12.68
N LYS A 488 -27.11 23.94 12.61
CA LYS A 488 -27.63 24.66 11.44
C LYS A 488 -26.82 25.93 11.14
N ALA A 489 -26.47 26.71 12.16
CA ALA A 489 -25.67 27.91 12.00
C ALA A 489 -24.29 27.59 11.39
N ASN A 490 -23.62 26.54 11.91
CA ASN A 490 -22.33 26.08 11.38
C ASN A 490 -22.43 25.57 9.93
N SER A 491 -23.50 24.85 9.58
CA SER A 491 -23.72 24.38 8.20
C SER A 491 -23.97 25.52 7.22
N SER A 492 -24.53 26.65 7.65
CA SER A 492 -24.78 27.82 6.80
C SER A 492 -23.54 28.69 6.53
N ALA A 493 -22.47 28.52 7.31
CA ALA A 493 -21.27 29.37 7.26
C ALA A 493 -20.16 28.86 6.31
N ALA A 494 -20.25 27.64 5.77
CA ALA A 494 -19.21 27.04 4.92
C ALA A 494 -19.73 26.63 3.53
N PRO A 495 -19.79 27.55 2.55
CA PRO A 495 -20.09 27.21 1.16
C PRO A 495 -18.78 26.83 0.46
N GLY A 496 -18.38 25.55 0.44
CA GLY A 496 -17.30 25.14 -0.48
C GLY A 496 -16.43 23.92 -0.19
N SER A 497 -16.73 23.04 0.77
CA SER A 497 -15.97 21.78 0.92
C SER A 497 -16.81 20.57 0.48
N PRO A 498 -16.47 19.89 -0.63
CA PRO A 498 -17.02 18.59 -0.97
C PRO A 498 -16.11 17.52 -0.36
N THR A 499 -16.27 17.23 0.93
CA THR A 499 -15.64 16.06 1.56
C THR A 499 -16.73 15.17 2.15
N GLY A 500 -16.60 13.88 1.85
CA GLY A 500 -17.63 12.86 2.01
C GLY A 500 -18.11 12.68 3.45
N GLY A 501 -19.39 12.31 3.56
CA GLY A 501 -20.03 11.95 4.81
C GLY A 501 -20.42 13.14 5.67
N ASN A 502 -21.32 14.00 5.17
CA ASN A 502 -21.96 15.06 5.97
C ASN A 502 -22.45 14.50 7.33
N PRO A 503 -21.88 14.90 8.49
CA PRO A 503 -22.49 14.67 9.79
C PRO A 503 -23.66 15.64 10.06
N CYS A 504 -24.25 16.25 9.02
CA CYS A 504 -25.56 16.91 9.10
C CYS A 504 -26.60 15.80 9.32
N SER A 505 -27.11 15.47 10.50
CA SER A 505 -27.36 16.29 11.69
C SER A 505 -27.62 15.33 12.86
N ALA A 506 -26.57 14.97 13.60
CA ALA A 506 -26.67 13.98 14.67
C ALA A 506 -27.70 14.42 15.71
N PHE A 507 -27.67 15.68 16.13
CA PHE A 507 -28.64 16.20 17.09
C PHE A 507 -30.03 16.45 16.52
N THR A 508 -30.16 16.82 15.24
CA THR A 508 -31.50 16.98 14.64
C THR A 508 -32.21 15.63 14.56
N THR A 509 -31.47 14.55 14.27
CA THR A 509 -31.99 13.18 14.27
C THR A 509 -32.33 12.74 15.68
N MET A 510 -31.44 12.93 16.66
CA MET A 510 -31.70 12.65 18.07
C MET A 510 -32.92 13.41 18.61
N ARG A 511 -33.09 14.69 18.24
CA ARG A 511 -34.24 15.49 18.68
C ARG A 511 -35.55 14.93 18.13
N LYS A 512 -35.60 14.54 16.86
CA LYS A 512 -36.78 13.90 16.26
C LYS A 512 -37.13 12.60 16.97
N GLN A 513 -36.13 11.74 17.18
CA GLN A 513 -36.30 10.47 17.92
C GLN A 513 -36.77 10.70 19.36
N TYR A 514 -36.26 11.73 20.03
CA TYR A 514 -36.65 12.08 21.39
C TYR A 514 -38.10 12.55 21.48
N VAL A 515 -38.56 13.37 20.51
CA VAL A 515 -39.96 13.80 20.42
C VAL A 515 -40.88 12.62 20.17
N GLU A 516 -40.53 11.72 19.24
CA GLU A 516 -41.28 10.49 19.00
C GLU A 516 -41.33 9.60 20.25
N PHE A 517 -40.22 9.46 20.96
CA PHE A 517 -40.14 8.71 22.21
C PHE A 517 -41.03 9.29 23.31
N LEU A 518 -41.04 10.63 23.49
CA LEU A 518 -41.93 11.30 24.43
C LEU A 518 -43.41 11.16 24.04
N LYS A 519 -43.72 11.23 22.75
CA LYS A 519 -45.09 11.02 22.23
C LYS A 519 -45.61 9.63 22.59
N SER A 520 -44.78 8.59 22.49
CA SER A 520 -45.17 7.22 22.81
C SER A 520 -45.27 6.94 24.32
N ASN A 521 -44.37 7.50 25.14
CA ASN A 521 -44.27 7.12 26.56
C ASN A 521 -44.95 8.11 27.52
N LYS A 522 -44.92 9.42 27.23
CA LYS A 522 -45.41 10.51 28.11
C LYS A 522 -45.94 11.70 27.27
N PRO A 523 -47.08 11.57 26.58
CA PRO A 523 -47.62 12.62 25.72
C PRO A 523 -47.93 13.93 26.49
N ALA A 524 -48.35 13.82 27.75
CA ALA A 524 -48.61 14.99 28.61
C ALA A 524 -47.38 15.89 28.83
N PHE A 525 -46.17 15.33 28.77
CA PHE A 525 -44.95 16.15 28.83
C PHE A 525 -44.73 16.86 27.49
N LEU A 526 -44.93 16.17 26.37
CA LEU A 526 -44.79 16.77 25.05
C LEU A 526 -45.76 17.93 24.85
N GLU A 527 -47.03 17.77 25.18
CA GLU A 527 -48.04 18.85 25.10
C GLU A 527 -47.63 20.09 25.90
N LYS A 528 -47.03 19.87 27.09
CA LYS A 528 -46.56 20.95 27.93
C LYS A 528 -45.32 21.64 27.35
N ILE A 529 -44.41 20.91 26.71
CA ILE A 529 -43.28 21.49 25.97
C ILE A 529 -43.79 22.30 24.77
N GLU A 530 -44.73 21.76 23.99
CA GLU A 530 -45.34 22.44 22.85
C GLU A 530 -46.08 23.72 23.27
N SER A 531 -46.75 23.70 24.42
CA SER A 531 -47.39 24.89 24.98
C SER A 531 -46.36 25.98 25.34
N GLN A 532 -45.17 25.60 25.80
CA GLN A 532 -44.07 26.52 26.10
C GLN A 532 -43.40 27.07 24.84
N GLN A 533 -43.41 26.34 23.72
CA GLN A 533 -42.87 26.82 22.45
C GLN A 533 -43.76 27.86 21.77
N ARG A 534 -45.07 27.86 22.07
CA ARG A 534 -46.04 28.82 21.51
C ARG A 534 -46.11 30.13 22.29
N LEU A 535 -45.58 30.14 23.51
CA LEU A 535 -45.38 31.33 24.34
C LEU A 535 -44.09 32.02 23.92
#